data_AF-A0A940UQE5-F1
#
_entry.id   AF-A0A940UQE5-F1
#
_cell.length_a   1.000
_cell.length_b   1.000
_cell.length_c   1.000
_cell.angle_alpha   90.00
_cell.angle_beta   90.00
_cell.angle_gamma   90.00
#
_symmetry.space_group_name_H-M   'P 1'
#
loop_
_entity.id
_entity.type
_entity.pdbx_description
1 polymer ?
#
loop_
_entity_poly.entity_id
_entity_poly.type
_entity_poly.pdbx_seq_one_letter_code
_entity_poly.pdbx_strand_id
1 'polypeptide(L)'
;MRRELNLWVIGGDQRQAKLAELLDADGHTVHTFALERAPELTLIKERSLREIELAHCVVLPLPVVAEGSMLNAPLSSAPHTMMSILDALRPGQIICAGRITSEITALAEERGLSLHDYFSREELAVANAIPTVLAIKPRGRPIQRPPKIMNASYCSSLSS
;
A
#
# COMPACT_ATOMS: atom_id res chain seq x y z
N MET A 1 -14.91 2.78 -13.56
CA MET A 1 -15.49 3.40 -12.35
C MET A 1 -14.35 3.60 -11.36
N ARG A 2 -13.67 4.75 -11.40
CA ARG A 2 -12.76 5.11 -10.30
C ARG A 2 -13.64 5.64 -9.18
N ARG A 3 -13.60 5.01 -8.01
CA ARG A 3 -14.30 5.52 -6.83
C ARG A 3 -13.50 6.71 -6.35
N GLU A 4 -14.14 7.86 -6.23
CA GLU A 4 -13.57 9.00 -5.50
C GLU A 4 -13.34 8.53 -4.06
N LEU A 5 -12.07 8.54 -3.63
CA LEU A 5 -11.67 8.17 -2.28
C LEU A 5 -11.07 9.42 -1.63
N ASN A 6 -11.40 9.60 -0.36
CA ASN A 6 -10.77 10.63 0.47
C ASN A 6 -9.48 10.06 1.05
N LEU A 7 -8.35 10.58 0.59
CA LEU A 7 -7.02 10.12 0.93
C LEU A 7 -6.27 11.22 1.68
N TRP A 8 -5.54 10.85 2.72
CA TRP A 8 -4.75 11.78 3.51
C TRP A 8 -3.28 11.40 3.43
N VAL A 9 -2.42 12.33 3.02
CA VAL A 9 -0.96 12.13 2.99
C VAL A 9 -0.33 12.98 4.08
N ILE A 10 0.33 12.33 5.03
CA ILE A 10 0.80 12.97 6.25
C ILE A 10 2.32 12.85 6.34
N GLY A 11 3.01 13.99 6.37
CA GLY A 11 4.45 14.09 6.53
C GLY A 11 5.25 13.55 5.35
N GLY A 12 6.53 13.27 5.62
CA GLY A 12 7.48 12.73 4.66
C GLY A 12 8.31 13.77 3.92
N ASP A 13 8.87 13.30 2.81
CA ASP A 13 9.71 14.05 1.90
C ASP A 13 8.97 14.37 0.60
N GLN A 14 9.69 14.82 -0.42
CA GLN A 14 9.12 15.19 -1.72
C GLN A 14 8.37 14.02 -2.39
N ARG A 15 8.70 12.76 -2.08
CA ARG A 15 8.00 11.59 -2.62
C ARG A 15 6.55 11.53 -2.14
N GLN A 16 6.30 11.88 -0.88
CA GLN A 16 4.93 11.95 -0.34
C GLN A 16 4.14 13.10 -0.98
N ALA A 17 4.77 14.26 -1.18
CA ALA A 17 4.16 15.34 -1.94
C ALA A 17 3.80 14.91 -3.37
N LYS A 18 4.71 14.18 -4.05
CA LYS A 18 4.44 13.69 -5.41
C LYS A 18 3.35 12.64 -5.46
N LEU A 19 3.32 11.72 -4.49
CA LEU A 19 2.26 10.74 -4.36
C LEU A 19 0.89 11.42 -4.23
N ALA A 20 0.81 12.47 -3.41
CA ALA A 20 -0.42 13.22 -3.22
C ALA A 20 -0.92 13.79 -4.57
N GLU A 21 -0.04 14.42 -5.36
CA GLU A 21 -0.39 14.93 -6.70
C GLU A 21 -0.87 13.84 -7.65
N LEU A 22 -0.22 12.68 -7.65
CA LEU A 22 -0.62 11.57 -8.52
C LEU A 22 -2.02 11.04 -8.15
N LEU A 23 -2.32 10.97 -6.85
CA LEU A 23 -3.63 10.55 -6.36
C LEU A 23 -4.73 11.54 -6.75
N ASP A 24 -4.43 12.83 -6.68
CA ASP A 24 -5.34 13.91 -7.12
C ASP A 24 -5.54 13.88 -8.64
N ALA A 25 -4.47 13.72 -9.41
CA ALA A 25 -4.53 13.57 -10.86
C ALA A 25 -5.34 12.33 -11.31
N ASP A 26 -5.39 11.29 -10.47
CA ASP A 26 -6.24 10.12 -10.71
C ASP A 26 -7.72 10.35 -10.41
N GLY A 27 -8.07 11.51 -9.85
CA GLY A 27 -9.44 11.93 -9.52
C GLY A 27 -9.88 11.61 -8.09
N HIS A 28 -8.95 11.43 -7.16
CA HIS A 28 -9.25 11.22 -5.74
C HIS A 28 -9.16 12.53 -4.96
N THR A 29 -9.90 12.66 -3.87
CA THR A 29 -9.80 13.82 -2.98
C THR A 29 -8.62 13.63 -2.05
N VAL A 30 -7.56 14.42 -2.21
CA VAL A 30 -6.32 14.29 -1.45
C VAL A 30 -6.09 15.48 -0.55
N HIS A 31 -5.93 15.21 0.74
CA HIS A 31 -5.52 16.20 1.74
C HIS A 31 -4.09 15.91 2.18
N THR A 32 -3.32 16.97 2.40
CA THR A 32 -1.92 16.85 2.83
C THR A 32 -1.70 17.53 4.18
N PHE A 33 -0.92 16.93 5.07
CA PHE A 33 -0.59 17.49 6.39
C PHE A 33 0.91 17.34 6.66
N ALA A 34 1.53 18.27 7.39
CA ALA A 34 2.97 18.24 7.71
C ALA A 34 3.89 18.25 6.45
N LEU A 35 3.40 18.84 5.35
CA LEU A 35 4.08 19.02 4.06
C LEU A 35 4.06 20.50 3.63
N GLU A 36 3.98 21.43 4.58
CA GLU A 36 3.78 22.85 4.30
C GLU A 36 4.91 23.43 3.45
N ARG A 37 6.14 22.98 3.72
CA ARG A 37 7.37 23.41 3.05
C ARG A 37 7.63 22.68 1.73
N ALA A 38 6.73 21.80 1.28
CA ALA A 38 6.84 21.19 -0.04
C ALA A 38 6.61 22.28 -1.13
N PRO A 39 7.62 22.59 -1.95
CA PRO A 39 7.56 23.72 -2.89
C PRO A 39 6.66 23.47 -4.10
N GLU A 40 6.55 22.20 -4.53
CA GLU A 40 5.81 21.82 -5.74
C GLU A 40 4.35 21.42 -5.45
N LEU A 41 4.00 21.22 -4.18
CA LEU A 41 2.70 20.70 -3.79
C LEU A 41 1.59 21.76 -3.97
N THR A 42 0.76 21.58 -4.99
CA THR A 42 -0.39 22.44 -5.30
C THR A 42 -1.68 22.06 -4.58
N LEU A 43 -1.67 20.95 -3.84
CA LEU A 43 -2.83 20.42 -3.13
C LEU A 43 -3.15 21.16 -1.83
N ILE A 44 -4.32 20.85 -1.27
CA ILE A 44 -4.76 21.40 0.00
C ILE A 44 -3.80 20.93 1.11
N LYS A 45 -3.15 21.91 1.74
CA LYS A 45 -2.26 21.75 2.88
C LYS A 45 -3.05 22.02 4.16
N GLU A 46 -3.59 20.95 4.72
CA GLU A 46 -4.35 20.99 5.96
C GLU A 46 -3.45 21.37 7.13
N ARG A 47 -3.93 22.30 7.96
CA ARG A 47 -3.26 22.71 9.20
C ARG A 47 -3.74 21.93 10.41
N SER A 48 -4.79 21.11 10.26
CA SER A 48 -5.39 20.35 11.33
C SER A 48 -5.85 18.98 10.85
N LEU A 49 -5.85 18.00 11.74
CA LEU A 49 -6.31 16.65 11.46
C LEU A 49 -7.83 16.50 11.65
N ARG A 50 -8.61 17.58 11.72
CA ARG A 50 -10.04 17.51 12.09
C ARG A 50 -10.88 16.70 11.11
N GLU A 51 -10.52 16.70 9.84
CA GLU A 51 -11.26 16.00 8.78
C GLU A 51 -10.66 14.62 8.47
N ILE A 52 -9.59 14.22 9.16
CA ILE A 52 -8.95 12.93 8.94
C ILE A 52 -9.90 11.77 9.24
N GLU A 53 -10.86 11.97 10.15
CA GLU A 53 -11.90 11.01 10.49
C GLU A 53 -12.83 10.68 9.32
N LEU A 54 -12.83 11.46 8.23
CA LEU A 54 -13.59 11.17 7.01
C LEU A 54 -12.73 10.47 5.93
N ALA A 55 -11.43 10.32 6.17
CA ALA A 55 -10.53 9.65 5.24
C ALA A 55 -10.88 8.17 5.11
N HIS A 56 -10.81 7.66 3.88
CA HIS A 56 -10.89 6.23 3.61
C HIS A 56 -9.55 5.55 3.86
N CYS A 57 -8.46 6.24 3.53
CA CYS A 57 -7.10 5.76 3.75
C CYS A 57 -6.17 6.92 4.10
N VAL A 58 -5.25 6.66 5.03
CA VAL A 58 -4.22 7.58 5.47
C VAL A 58 -2.86 7.02 5.11
N VAL A 59 -2.07 7.78 4.36
CA VAL A 59 -0.72 7.43 3.94
C VAL A 59 0.28 8.20 4.79
N LEU A 60 1.12 7.45 5.48
CA LEU A 60 2.22 7.93 6.30
C LEU A 60 3.56 7.71 5.59
N PRO A 61 4.63 8.41 6.00
CA PRO A 61 5.88 8.42 5.26
C PRO A 61 6.70 7.14 5.51
N LEU A 62 7.77 6.98 4.72
CA LEU A 62 8.73 5.90 4.84
C LEU A 62 10.14 6.49 5.07
N PRO A 63 10.78 6.24 6.23
CA PRO A 63 10.22 5.60 7.42
C PRO A 63 9.12 6.44 8.07
N VAL A 64 8.20 5.79 8.80
CA VAL A 64 7.09 6.48 9.48
C VAL A 64 7.59 7.37 10.63
N VAL A 65 8.64 6.92 11.32
CA VAL A 65 9.29 7.61 12.42
C VAL A 65 10.72 7.99 12.02
N ALA A 66 11.12 9.22 12.33
CA ALA A 66 12.49 9.69 12.11
C ALA A 66 13.39 9.35 13.32
N GLU A 67 13.03 9.86 14.50
CA GLU A 67 13.75 9.64 15.76
C GLU A 67 12.74 9.53 16.91
N GLY A 68 12.94 8.54 17.79
CA GLY A 68 12.05 8.30 18.95
C GLY A 68 10.63 7.92 18.54
N SER A 69 9.64 8.76 18.89
CA SER A 69 8.21 8.57 18.54
C SER A 69 7.67 9.71 17.66
N MET A 70 8.56 10.42 16.97
CA MET A 70 8.25 11.56 16.12
C MET A 70 7.98 11.13 14.68
N LEU A 71 6.92 11.68 14.08
CA LEU A 71 6.61 11.53 12.66
C LEU A 71 7.78 12.05 11.83
N ASN A 72 8.20 11.27 10.84
CA ASN A 72 9.21 11.69 9.88
C ASN A 72 8.62 12.70 8.88
N ALA A 73 8.76 14.00 9.17
CA ALA A 73 8.25 15.07 8.32
C ALA A 73 9.29 16.20 8.17
N PRO A 74 10.37 15.99 7.39
CA PRO A 74 11.40 17.02 7.17
C PRO A 74 10.85 18.29 6.49
N LEU A 75 9.74 18.16 5.76
CA LEU A 75 9.05 19.28 5.10
C LEU A 75 7.96 19.93 5.98
N SER A 76 7.82 19.49 7.23
CA SER A 76 6.91 20.10 8.18
C SER A 76 7.48 21.40 8.74
N SER A 77 6.60 22.34 9.05
CA SER A 77 6.94 23.51 9.88
C SER A 77 6.96 23.21 11.38
N ALA A 78 6.35 22.11 11.82
CA ALA A 78 6.23 21.74 13.23
C ALA A 78 6.55 20.25 13.48
N PRO A 79 7.13 19.91 14.65
CA PRO A 79 7.28 18.53 15.07
C PRO A 79 5.92 17.91 15.43
N HIS A 80 5.65 16.70 14.92
CA HIS A 80 4.41 15.95 15.22
C HIS A 80 4.73 14.57 15.78
N THR A 81 4.05 14.17 16.86
CA THR A 81 4.19 12.84 17.46
C THR A 81 3.24 11.85 16.80
N MET A 82 3.67 10.59 16.68
CA MET A 82 2.80 9.53 16.15
C MET A 82 1.52 9.36 16.97
N MET A 83 1.60 9.51 18.30
CA MET A 83 0.42 9.47 19.18
C MET A 83 -0.64 10.51 18.78
N SER A 84 -0.24 11.76 18.53
CA SER A 84 -1.18 12.81 18.12
C SER A 84 -1.83 12.53 16.77
N ILE A 85 -1.13 11.85 15.86
CA ILE A 85 -1.71 11.44 14.58
C ILE A 85 -2.71 10.30 14.80
N LEU A 86 -2.33 9.28 15.57
CA LEU A 86 -3.17 8.11 15.84
C LEU A 86 -4.43 8.45 16.65
N ASP A 87 -4.34 9.40 17.59
CA ASP A 87 -5.46 9.86 18.41
C ASP A 87 -6.50 10.65 17.59
N ALA A 88 -6.11 11.22 16.44
CA ALA A 88 -7.03 11.91 15.54
C ALA A 88 -7.79 10.94 14.61
N LEU A 89 -7.40 9.67 14.54
CA LEU A 89 -7.99 8.69 13.62
C LEU A 89 -9.18 7.98 14.25
N ARG A 90 -10.15 7.60 13.40
CA ARG A 90 -11.28 6.76 13.83
C ARG A 90 -10.88 5.27 13.83
N PRO A 91 -11.36 4.47 14.80
CA PRO A 91 -11.21 3.02 14.76
C PRO A 91 -11.72 2.42 13.43
N GLY A 92 -10.98 1.48 12.87
CA GLY A 92 -11.28 0.82 11.60
C GLY A 92 -10.78 1.55 10.34
N GLN A 93 -10.05 2.66 10.48
CA GLN A 93 -9.37 3.28 9.34
C GLN A 93 -8.18 2.48 8.84
N ILE A 94 -7.98 2.56 7.53
CA ILE A 94 -6.84 1.96 6.83
C ILE A 94 -5.69 2.97 6.84
N ILE A 95 -4.56 2.57 7.40
CA ILE A 95 -3.35 3.39 7.47
C ILE A 95 -2.24 2.66 6.71
N CYS A 96 -1.71 3.28 5.66
CA CYS A 96 -0.58 2.79 4.90
C CYS A 96 0.68 3.49 5.39
N ALA A 97 1.62 2.76 5.95
CA ALA A 97 2.89 3.30 6.47
C ALA A 97 4.07 2.44 6.01
N GLY A 98 5.27 3.01 6.03
CA GLY A 98 6.49 2.28 5.68
C GLY A 98 7.41 2.09 6.88
N ARG A 99 7.97 0.88 7.04
CA ARG A 99 8.84 0.51 8.19
C ARG A 99 8.15 0.77 9.54
N ILE A 100 7.01 0.13 9.72
CA ILE A 100 6.22 0.22 10.95
C ILE A 100 6.93 -0.58 12.06
N THR A 101 7.10 0.02 13.24
CA THR A 101 7.64 -0.68 14.42
C THR A 101 6.53 -1.41 15.19
N SER A 102 6.90 -2.39 16.00
CA SER A 102 5.97 -3.12 16.87
C SER A 102 5.24 -2.19 17.85
N GLU A 103 5.90 -1.13 18.31
CA GLU A 103 5.31 -0.12 19.21
C GLU A 103 4.14 0.62 18.54
N ILE A 104 4.33 1.08 17.31
CA ILE A 104 3.27 1.78 16.55
C ILE A 104 2.14 0.83 16.20
N THR A 105 2.49 -0.43 15.91
CA THR A 105 1.49 -1.49 15.66
C THR A 105 0.62 -1.70 16.88
N ALA A 106 1.21 -1.84 18.08
CA ALA A 106 0.47 -1.99 19.32
C ALA A 106 -0.42 -0.77 19.63
N LEU A 107 0.10 0.45 19.45
CA LEU A 107 -0.66 1.69 19.66
C LEU A 107 -1.86 1.82 18.71
N ALA A 108 -1.71 1.36 17.47
CA ALA A 108 -2.77 1.35 16.48
C ALA A 108 -3.81 0.26 16.76
N GLU A 109 -3.37 -0.95 17.12
CA GLU A 109 -4.25 -2.06 17.50
C GLU A 109 -5.10 -1.72 18.74
N GLU A 110 -4.50 -1.05 19.73
CA GLU A 110 -5.20 -0.55 20.92
C GLU A 110 -6.33 0.43 20.54
N ARG A 111 -6.13 1.20 19.46
CA ARG A 111 -7.11 2.15 18.90
C ARG A 111 -8.03 1.51 17.85
N GLY A 112 -7.87 0.22 17.56
CA GLY A 112 -8.64 -0.50 16.54
C GLY A 112 -8.34 -0.06 15.10
N LEU A 113 -7.14 0.47 14.83
CA LEU A 113 -6.72 0.96 13.51
C LEU A 113 -6.09 -0.18 12.68
N SER A 114 -6.33 -0.17 11.37
CA SER A 114 -5.77 -1.17 10.44
C SER A 114 -4.49 -0.63 9.79
N LEU A 115 -3.33 -0.98 10.35
CA LEU A 115 -2.02 -0.64 9.77
C LEU A 115 -1.62 -1.62 8.65
N HIS A 116 -1.19 -1.06 7.54
CA HIS A 116 -0.66 -1.77 6.39
C HIS A 116 0.74 -1.28 6.07
N ASP A 117 1.72 -2.16 6.23
CA ASP A 117 3.08 -1.89 5.79
C ASP A 117 3.22 -2.10 4.29
N TYR A 118 3.42 -1.03 3.53
CA TYR A 118 3.65 -1.12 2.09
C TYR A 118 5.11 -1.40 1.75
N PHE A 119 6.04 -1.16 2.68
CA PHE A 119 7.47 -1.43 2.46
C PHE A 119 7.78 -2.92 2.43
N SER A 120 7.23 -3.70 3.38
CA SER A 120 7.35 -5.16 3.37
C SER A 120 6.68 -5.82 2.16
N ARG A 121 5.76 -5.13 1.47
CA ARG A 121 5.13 -5.62 0.24
C ARG A 121 5.93 -5.29 -1.03
N GLU A 122 6.72 -4.23 -1.08
CA GLU A 122 7.56 -3.96 -2.28
C GLU A 122 8.72 -4.95 -2.39
N GLU A 123 9.41 -5.31 -1.30
CA GLU A 123 10.45 -6.35 -1.35
C GLU A 123 9.86 -7.75 -1.66
N LEU A 124 8.63 -8.05 -1.21
CA LEU A 124 7.95 -9.31 -1.54
C LEU A 124 7.24 -9.31 -2.92
N ALA A 125 6.91 -8.15 -3.48
CA ALA A 125 6.31 -8.03 -4.81
C ALA A 125 7.37 -8.14 -5.92
N VAL A 126 8.61 -7.67 -5.68
CA VAL A 126 9.72 -7.94 -6.60
C VAL A 126 10.11 -9.42 -6.60
N ALA A 127 9.91 -10.13 -5.47
CA ALA A 127 10.11 -11.57 -5.38
C ALA A 127 8.98 -12.42 -6.03
N ASN A 128 7.88 -11.81 -6.46
CA ASN A 128 6.80 -12.48 -7.20
C ASN A 128 6.80 -12.16 -8.71
N ALA A 129 7.99 -12.02 -9.29
CA ALA A 129 8.19 -12.24 -10.73
C ALA A 129 8.09 -13.74 -11.11
N ILE A 130 7.26 -14.52 -10.41
CA ILE A 130 6.80 -15.83 -10.88
C ILE A 130 5.52 -15.56 -11.68
N PRO A 131 5.52 -15.71 -13.01
CA PRO A 131 4.36 -15.48 -13.84
C PRO A 131 3.39 -16.64 -13.62
N THR A 132 2.61 -16.59 -12.54
CA THR A 132 1.45 -17.47 -12.42
C THR A 132 0.33 -16.82 -13.19
N VAL A 133 0.41 -16.92 -14.52
CA VAL A 133 -0.76 -16.90 -15.38
C VAL A 133 -1.62 -18.07 -14.93
N LEU A 134 -2.46 -17.81 -13.94
CA LEU A 134 -3.52 -18.70 -13.51
C LEU A 134 -4.55 -18.64 -14.64
N ALA A 135 -4.29 -19.44 -15.69
CA ALA A 135 -5.22 -19.72 -16.77
C ALA A 135 -6.41 -20.47 -16.16
N ILE A 136 -7.33 -19.69 -15.62
CA ILE A 136 -8.78 -19.85 -15.64
C ILE A 136 -9.20 -20.98 -16.58
N LYS A 137 -9.59 -22.10 -15.98
CA LYS A 137 -10.25 -23.24 -16.63
C LYS A 137 -11.69 -22.81 -17.00
N PRO A 138 -12.12 -22.81 -18.27
CA PRO A 138 -13.54 -22.79 -18.58
C PRO A 138 -14.06 -24.23 -18.57
N ARG A 139 -15.04 -24.51 -17.72
CA ARG A 139 -15.92 -25.69 -17.84
C ARG A 139 -16.73 -25.56 -19.13
N GLY A 140 -16.74 -26.59 -19.99
CA GLY A 140 -17.59 -26.55 -21.18
C GLY A 140 -17.55 -27.75 -22.11
N ARG A 141 -18.34 -28.77 -21.75
CA ARG A 141 -18.94 -29.83 -22.59
C ARG A 141 -18.12 -31.08 -23.01
N PRO A 142 -18.79 -32.26 -23.04
CA PRO A 142 -18.22 -33.54 -23.45
C PRO A 142 -18.51 -33.82 -24.93
N ILE A 143 -17.54 -34.37 -25.68
CA ILE A 143 -17.82 -35.02 -26.96
C ILE A 143 -17.00 -36.31 -27.09
N GLN A 144 -17.78 -37.38 -27.08
CA GLN A 144 -17.55 -38.78 -27.48
C GLN A 144 -16.58 -39.02 -28.66
N ARG A 145 -15.57 -39.89 -28.48
CA ARG A 145 -15.42 -41.30 -28.98
C ARG A 145 -13.96 -41.69 -29.36
N PRO A 146 -13.56 -42.97 -29.16
CA PRO A 146 -12.21 -43.53 -29.40
C PRO A 146 -12.13 -44.32 -30.75
N PRO A 147 -11.17 -45.23 -31.03
CA PRO A 147 -9.69 -45.28 -30.90
C PRO A 147 -9.00 -45.60 -32.28
N LYS A 148 -7.65 -45.68 -32.33
CA LYS A 148 -6.82 -46.58 -33.21
C LYS A 148 -5.32 -46.28 -33.00
N ILE A 149 -4.61 -47.06 -32.19
CA ILE A 149 -3.69 -48.16 -32.58
C ILE A 149 -2.75 -47.78 -33.74
N MET A 150 -1.46 -47.56 -33.45
CA MET A 150 -0.37 -48.20 -34.21
C MET A 150 0.91 -48.29 -33.38
N ASN A 151 1.50 -49.48 -33.44
CA ASN A 151 2.61 -50.01 -32.67
C ASN A 151 3.98 -49.51 -33.16
N ALA A 152 5.01 -50.02 -32.47
CA ALA A 152 6.41 -50.20 -32.88
C ALA A 152 7.32 -49.00 -32.61
N SER A 153 8.55 -49.15 -32.14
CA SER A 153 9.35 -50.27 -31.64
C SER A 153 10.71 -49.66 -31.22
N TYR A 154 11.52 -50.47 -30.52
CA TYR A 154 12.96 -50.30 -30.21
C TYR A 154 13.30 -49.50 -28.93
N CYS A 155 13.60 -50.13 -27.78
CA CYS A 155 14.61 -51.15 -27.42
C CYS A 155 15.99 -50.52 -27.10
N SER A 156 16.25 -50.43 -25.79
CA SER A 156 17.43 -50.92 -25.05
C SER A 156 18.86 -50.53 -25.44
N SER A 157 19.55 -49.91 -24.48
CA SER A 157 20.96 -50.17 -24.07
C SER A 157 21.35 -49.09 -23.04
N LEU A 158 21.29 -49.28 -21.72
CA LEU A 158 22.19 -50.03 -20.82
C LEU A 158 23.64 -50.28 -21.27
N SER A 159 24.54 -49.97 -20.33
CA SER A 159 26.00 -50.22 -20.25
C SER A 159 26.87 -49.24 -21.05
N SER A 160 27.93 -48.63 -20.51
CA SER A 160 28.78 -48.96 -19.36
C SER A 160 29.23 -47.72 -18.58
#